data_AF-A0A7W3U4E4-F1
#
_entry.id   AF-A0A7W3U4E4-F1
#
_cell.length_a   1.000
_cell.length_b   1.000
_cell.length_c   1.000
_cell.angle_alpha   90.00
_cell.angle_beta   90.00
_cell.angle_gamma   90.00
#
_symmetry.space_group_name_H-M   'P 1'
#
loop_
_entity.id
_entity.type
_entity.pdbx_description
1 polymer ?
#
loop_
_entity_poly.entity_id
_entity_poly.type
_entity_poly.pdbx_seq_one_letter_code
_entity_poly.pdbx_strand_id
1 'polypeptide(L)'
;MWARALAGAVPGFFLAAGLVGLVGWSLPGPWTAALVPGLVVFFPLWMGLAAGAFFFRDGLRAWLWLGGLAVASLALLRGLQVAGWVM
;
A
#
# COMPACT_ATOMS: atom_id res chain seq x y z
N MET A 1 0.01 -12.23 -18.72
CA MET A 1 1.22 -12.02 -17.91
C MET A 1 1.44 -10.53 -17.61
N TRP A 2 1.61 -9.68 -18.63
CA TRP A 2 1.83 -8.23 -18.47
C TRP A 2 0.79 -7.48 -17.64
N ALA A 3 -0.50 -7.76 -17.82
CA ALA A 3 -1.56 -7.12 -17.03
C ALA A 3 -1.40 -7.35 -15.51
N ARG A 4 -0.91 -8.53 -15.11
CA ARG A 4 -0.66 -8.89 -13.69
C ARG A 4 0.60 -8.21 -13.17
N ALA A 5 1.66 -8.17 -13.98
CA ALA A 5 2.88 -7.44 -13.67
C ALA A 5 2.59 -5.94 -13.47
N LEU A 6 1.79 -5.33 -14.34
CA LEU A 6 1.36 -3.94 -14.20
C LEU A 6 0.46 -3.73 -12.97
N ALA A 7 -0.37 -4.71 -12.60
CA ALA A 7 -1.16 -4.66 -11.37
C ALA A 7 -0.27 -4.69 -10.11
N GLY A 8 0.76 -5.54 -10.12
CA GLY A 8 1.75 -5.57 -9.03
C GLY A 8 2.56 -4.27 -8.96
N ALA A 9 2.95 -3.74 -10.11
CA ALA A 9 3.77 -2.54 -10.18
C ALA A 9 3.01 -1.27 -9.76
N VAL A 10 1.83 -1.01 -10.34
CA VAL A 10 1.10 0.25 -10.14
C VAL A 10 0.23 0.18 -8.89
N PRO A 11 -0.89 -0.58 -8.84
CA PRO A 11 -1.70 -0.62 -7.63
C PRO A 11 -0.98 -1.25 -6.42
N GLY A 12 -0.08 -2.21 -6.63
CA GLY A 12 0.75 -2.73 -5.53
C GLY A 12 1.63 -1.65 -4.88
N PHE A 13 2.17 -0.70 -5.66
CA PHE A 13 2.97 0.41 -5.13
C PHE A 13 2.13 1.34 -4.25
N PHE A 14 0.95 1.73 -4.73
CA PHE A 14 0.03 2.58 -3.96
C PHE A 14 -0.48 1.88 -2.70
N LEU A 15 -0.77 0.59 -2.78
CA LEU A 15 -1.16 -0.21 -1.62
C LEU A 15 -0.05 -0.25 -0.58
N ALA A 16 1.20 -0.53 -0.99
CA ALA A 16 2.34 -0.53 -0.08
C ALA A 16 2.54 0.85 0.58
N ALA A 17 2.43 1.93 -0.20
CA ALA A 17 2.58 3.29 0.31
C ALA A 17 1.47 3.63 1.33
N GLY A 18 0.23 3.27 1.02
CA GLY A 18 -0.90 3.46 1.94
C GLY A 18 -0.75 2.65 3.23
N LEU A 19 -0.29 1.40 3.16
CA LEU A 19 -0.06 0.57 4.34
C LEU A 19 1.09 1.09 5.21
N VAL A 20 2.21 1.46 4.59
CA VAL A 20 3.36 2.04 5.32
C VAL A 20 2.98 3.38 5.95
N GLY A 21 2.20 4.20 5.24
CA GLY A 21 1.68 5.46 5.78
C GLY A 21 0.71 5.25 6.95
N LEU A 22 -0.22 4.30 6.84
CA LEU A 22 -1.15 3.96 7.92
C LEU A 22 -0.39 3.54 9.19
N VAL A 23 0.59 2.65 9.03
CA VAL A 23 1.41 2.18 10.16
C VAL A 23 2.26 3.34 10.71
N GLY A 24 2.96 4.07 9.85
CA GLY A 24 3.86 5.15 10.24
C GLY A 24 3.17 6.27 11.01
N TRP A 25 1.93 6.60 10.65
CA TRP A 25 1.17 7.65 11.34
C TRP A 25 0.33 7.13 12.52
N SER A 26 0.12 5.82 12.61
CA SER A 26 -0.52 5.20 13.78
C SER A 26 0.43 5.01 14.96
N LEU A 27 1.75 4.99 14.72
CA LEU A 27 2.74 4.84 15.78
C LEU A 27 2.90 6.15 16.58
N PRO A 28 2.91 6.08 17.92
CA PRO A 28 3.18 7.25 18.75
C PRO A 28 4.65 7.69 18.58
N GLY A 29 4.87 8.92 18.11
CA GLY A 29 6.20 9.50 17.99
C GLY A 29 6.33 10.51 16.84
N PRO A 30 7.52 11.12 16.67
CA PRO A 30 7.79 12.01 15.54
C PRO A 30 7.68 11.23 14.22
N TRP A 31 6.89 11.73 13.27
CA TRP A 31 6.72 11.11 11.95
C TRP A 31 8.05 10.92 11.20
N THR A 32 9.06 11.76 11.49
CA THR A 32 10.41 11.64 10.95
C THR A 32 11.13 10.36 11.38
N ALA A 33 10.83 9.84 12.58
CA ALA A 33 11.39 8.57 13.05
C ALA A 33 10.79 7.37 12.29
N ALA A 34 9.56 7.50 11.78
CA ALA A 34 8.90 6.45 11.01
C ALA A 34 9.29 6.43 9.52
N LEU A 35 9.91 7.50 9.00
CA LEU A 35 10.31 7.58 7.59
C LEU A 35 11.33 6.50 7.18
N VAL A 36 12.41 6.35 7.93
CA VAL A 36 13.49 5.40 7.59
C VAL A 36 13.00 3.95 7.68
N PRO A 37 12.37 3.51 8.78
CA PRO A 37 11.78 2.16 8.86
C PRO A 37 10.71 1.94 7.79
N GLY A 38 9.90 2.98 7.52
CA GLY A 38 8.85 2.93 6.50
C GLY A 38 9.43 2.66 5.11
N LEU A 39 10.49 3.35 4.71
CA LEU A 39 11.20 3.11 3.44
C LEU A 39 11.80 1.70 3.38
N VAL A 40 12.38 1.21 4.49
CA VAL A 40 12.95 -0.14 4.56
C VAL A 40 11.87 -1.21 4.39
N VAL A 41 10.69 -1.04 4.99
CA VAL A 41 9.57 -2.00 4.89
C VAL A 41 8.82 -1.85 3.56
N PHE A 42 8.81 -0.66 2.97
CA PHE A 42 8.09 -0.37 1.74
C PHE A 42 8.50 -1.29 0.58
N PHE A 43 9.80 -1.41 0.30
CA PHE A 43 10.30 -2.23 -0.80
C PHE A 43 9.95 -3.72 -0.68
N PRO A 44 10.23 -4.42 0.44
CA PRO A 44 9.86 -5.83 0.58
C PRO A 44 8.34 -6.03 0.58
N LEU A 45 7.58 -5.09 1.14
CA LEU A 45 6.11 -5.17 1.13
C LEU A 45 5.54 -5.00 -0.27
N TRP A 46 6.06 -4.03 -1.04
CA TRP A 46 5.71 -3.84 -2.45
C TRP A 46 6.09 -5.06 -3.30
N MET A 47 7.30 -5.59 -3.13
CA MET A 47 7.74 -6.80 -3.83
C MET A 47 6.86 -8.01 -3.49
N GLY A 48 6.45 -8.16 -2.23
CA GLY A 48 5.49 -9.18 -1.80
C GLY A 48 4.13 -9.04 -2.49
N LEU A 49 3.60 -7.81 -2.58
CA LEU A 49 2.36 -7.52 -3.30
C LEU A 49 2.49 -7.75 -4.81
N ALA A 50 3.63 -7.38 -5.39
CA ALA A 50 3.92 -7.61 -6.80
C ALA A 50 4.02 -9.10 -7.13
N ALA A 51 4.68 -9.89 -6.26
CA ALA A 51 4.68 -11.34 -6.35
C ALA A 51 3.26 -11.93 -6.16
N GLY A 52 2.48 -11.39 -5.22
CA GLY A 52 1.08 -11.75 -4.98
C GLY A 52 0.18 -11.56 -6.19
N ALA A 53 0.45 -10.56 -7.04
CA ALA A 53 -0.27 -10.37 -8.31
C ALA A 53 -0.15 -11.61 -9.24
N PHE A 54 0.94 -12.37 -9.12
CA PHE A 54 1.17 -13.63 -9.83
C PHE A 54 0.52 -14.86 -9.18
N PHE A 55 -0.28 -14.70 -8.13
CA PHE A 55 -1.19 -15.76 -7.65
C PHE A 55 -2.59 -15.69 -8.30
N PHE A 56 -3.02 -14.53 -8.81
CA PHE A 56 -4.38 -14.39 -9.38
C PHE A 56 -4.53 -14.98 -10.78
N ARG A 57 -5.53 -15.85 -11.03
CA ARG A 57 -5.75 -16.44 -12.37
C ARG A 57 -5.88 -15.41 -13.49
N ASP A 58 -6.46 -14.24 -13.22
CA ASP A 58 -6.76 -13.20 -14.23
C ASP A 58 -6.14 -11.84 -13.89
N GLY A 59 -5.65 -11.13 -14.90
CA GLY A 59 -5.09 -9.78 -14.74
C GLY A 59 -6.10 -8.75 -14.26
N LEU A 60 -7.36 -8.88 -14.69
CA LEU A 60 -8.45 -8.00 -14.25
C LEU A 60 -8.75 -8.17 -12.76
N ARG A 61 -8.77 -9.41 -12.27
CA ARG A 61 -8.94 -9.70 -10.82
C ARG A 61 -7.79 -9.13 -10.01
N ALA A 62 -6.54 -9.27 -10.48
CA ALA A 62 -5.38 -8.69 -9.80
C ALA A 62 -5.51 -7.16 -9.70
N TRP A 63 -5.94 -6.51 -10.78
CA TRP A 63 -6.19 -5.06 -10.80
C TRP A 63 -7.32 -4.64 -9.86
N LEU A 64 -8.47 -5.32 -9.89
CA LEU A 64 -9.60 -4.99 -9.03
C LEU A 64 -9.26 -5.19 -7.55
N TRP A 65 -8.56 -6.28 -7.20
CA TRP A 65 -8.16 -6.54 -5.83
C TRP A 65 -7.09 -5.56 -5.35
N LEU A 66 -5.95 -5.46 -6.05
CA LEU A 66 -4.85 -4.59 -5.63
C LEU A 66 -5.25 -3.12 -5.71
N GLY A 67 -5.98 -2.72 -6.76
CA GLY A 67 -6.51 -1.37 -6.92
C GLY A 67 -7.57 -1.04 -5.88
N GLY A 68 -8.50 -1.95 -5.61
CA GLY A 68 -9.51 -1.78 -4.57
C GLY A 68 -8.89 -1.66 -3.18
N LEU A 69 -7.91 -2.51 -2.86
CA LEU A 69 -7.13 -2.43 -1.62
C LEU A 69 -6.34 -1.12 -1.53
N ALA A 70 -5.72 -0.66 -2.63
CA ALA A 70 -4.98 0.60 -2.65
C ALA A 70 -5.90 1.81 -2.41
N VAL A 71 -7.07 1.84 -3.05
CA VAL A 71 -8.06 2.89 -2.81
C VAL A 71 -8.57 2.82 -1.38
N ALA A 72 -8.85 1.62 -0.87
CA ALA A 72 -9.31 1.44 0.51
C ALA A 72 -8.25 1.91 1.53
N SER A 73 -6.97 1.59 1.34
CA SER A 73 -5.91 2.02 2.26
C SER A 73 -5.72 3.53 2.25
N LEU A 74 -5.73 4.15 1.06
CA LEU A 74 -5.63 5.60 0.92
C LEU A 74 -6.87 6.32 1.45
N ALA A 75 -8.07 5.79 1.21
CA ALA A 75 -9.31 6.34 1.73
C ALA A 75 -9.36 6.25 3.26
N LEU A 76 -8.89 5.14 3.84
CA LEU A 76 -8.79 4.96 5.28
C LEU A 76 -7.77 5.94 5.89
N LEU A 77 -6.61 6.09 5.26
CA LEU A 77 -5.58 7.04 5.70
C LEU A 77 -6.11 8.48 5.63
N ARG A 78 -6.79 8.86 4.53
CA ARG A 78 -7.45 10.17 4.43
C ARG A 78 -8.57 10.34 5.44
N GLY A 79 -9.36 9.31 5.71
CA GLY A 79 -10.40 9.34 6.73
C GLY A 79 -9.82 9.61 8.12
N LEU A 80 -8.72 8.94 8.47
CA LEU A 80 -8.02 9.16 9.74
C LEU A 80 -7.42 10.57 9.84
N GLN A 81 -6.87 11.10 8.74
CA GLN A 81 -6.39 12.48 8.67
C GLN A 81 -7.52 13.49 8.87
N VAL A 82 -8.66 13.31 8.19
CA VAL A 82 -9.83 14.19 8.30
C VAL A 82 -10.45 14.12 9.70
N ALA A 83 -10.42 12.95 10.33
CA ALA A 83 -10.88 12.77 11.70
C ALA A 83 -9.93 13.43 12.74
N GLY A 84 -8.72 13.83 12.35
CA GLY A 84 -7.72 14.43 13.23
C GLY A 84 -6.98 13.42 14.12
N TRP A 85 -7.06 12.13 13.80
CA TRP A 85 -6.40 11.05 14.57
C TRP A 85 -4.93 10.87 14.17
N VAL A 86 -4.51 11.52 13.09
CA VAL A 86 -3.29 11.28 12.32
C VAL A 86 -2.82 12.67 11.82
N MET A 87 -1.65 13.13 12.27
CA MET A 87 -1.08 14.50 12.10
C MET A 87 0.14 14.58 11.19
#